data_AF-A0A9P3AX28-F1
#
_entry.id   AF-A0A9P3AX28-F1
#
_cell.length_a   1.000
_cell.length_b   1.000
_cell.length_c   1.000
_cell.angle_alpha   90.00
_cell.angle_beta   90.00
_cell.angle_gamma   90.00
#
_symmetry.space_group_name_H-M   'P 1'
#
loop_
_entity.id
_entity.type
_entity.pdbx_description
1 polymer ?
#
loop_
_entity_poly.entity_id
_entity_poly.type
_entity_poly.pdbx_seq_one_letter_code
_entity_poly.pdbx_strand_id
1 'polypeptide(L)'
;MKNPLDLLLHRLDKSVENGARMAARLHGRRSMLTKLGAVLVGTVVAPVLPFNRSYSSAQAAEAGADGDVNACDYWRYCALDGNLCNSSGGSMSSCPPGSDASKVAWVGTCHNPNDGKDYLVSYNDCCGKVEMNSATFCFGNERERPGYRMGLHNDINWCMANTNKGYHCTVAVLVGVADE
;
A
#
# COMPACT_ATOMS: atom_id res chain seq x y z
N MET A 1 -29.85 21.77 -50.66
CA MET A 1 -29.89 20.98 -49.41
C MET A 1 -28.59 21.26 -48.68
N LYS A 2 -28.61 21.90 -47.49
CA LYS A 2 -27.36 22.23 -46.78
C LYS A 2 -26.79 20.96 -46.14
N ASN A 3 -25.50 20.72 -46.32
CA ASN A 3 -24.81 19.51 -45.88
C ASN A 3 -24.87 19.45 -44.34
N PRO A 4 -25.26 18.32 -43.71
CA PRO A 4 -25.35 18.20 -42.25
C PRO A 4 -24.06 18.56 -41.51
N LEU A 5 -22.90 18.35 -42.14
CA LEU A 5 -21.59 18.73 -41.58
C LEU A 5 -21.41 20.25 -41.46
N ASP A 6 -21.88 21.03 -42.44
CA ASP A 6 -21.78 22.50 -42.40
C ASP A 6 -22.63 23.09 -41.28
N LEU A 7 -23.79 22.48 -41.01
CA LEU A 7 -24.67 22.87 -39.91
C LEU A 7 -23.99 22.60 -38.55
N LEU A 8 -23.26 21.49 -38.45
CA LEU A 8 -22.56 21.07 -37.24
C LEU A 8 -21.37 21.99 -36.96
N LEU A 9 -20.55 22.27 -37.97
CA LEU A 9 -19.44 23.21 -37.90
C LEU A 9 -19.91 24.61 -37.51
N HIS A 10 -21.00 25.10 -38.12
CA HIS A 10 -21.50 26.43 -37.80
C HIS A 10 -22.07 26.53 -36.37
N ARG A 11 -22.65 25.46 -35.83
CA ARG A 11 -23.08 25.39 -34.42
C ARG A 11 -21.90 25.37 -33.46
N LEU A 12 -20.82 24.67 -33.82
CA LEU A 12 -19.59 24.64 -33.03
C LEU A 12 -18.95 26.03 -32.99
N ASP A 13 -18.79 26.69 -34.14
CA ASP A 13 -18.23 28.04 -34.24
C ASP A 13 -19.01 29.03 -33.37
N LYS A 14 -20.35 29.00 -33.45
CA LYS A 14 -21.20 29.89 -32.65
C LYS A 14 -21.10 29.61 -31.15
N SER A 15 -20.89 28.35 -30.77
CA SER A 15 -20.74 27.94 -29.37
C SER A 15 -19.38 28.38 -28.82
N VAL A 16 -18.31 28.20 -29.61
CA VAL A 16 -16.96 28.66 -29.27
C VAL A 16 -16.91 30.18 -29.18
N GLU A 17 -17.52 30.89 -30.13
CA GLU A 17 -17.59 32.35 -30.14
C GLU A 17 -18.32 32.89 -28.90
N ASN A 18 -19.48 32.32 -28.57
CA ASN A 18 -20.21 32.70 -27.37
C ASN A 18 -19.42 32.37 -26.09
N GLY A 19 -18.72 31.24 -26.06
CA GLY A 19 -17.84 30.85 -24.95
C GLY A 19 -16.68 31.84 -24.76
N ALA A 20 -16.01 32.23 -25.86
CA ALA A 20 -14.91 33.20 -25.83
C ALA A 20 -15.40 34.59 -25.39
N ARG A 21 -16.55 35.05 -25.90
CA ARG A 21 -17.16 36.33 -25.50
C ARG A 21 -17.59 36.32 -24.02
N MET A 22 -18.07 35.19 -23.51
CA MET A 22 -18.46 35.04 -22.11
C MET A 22 -17.23 35.01 -21.20
N ALA A 23 -16.18 34.26 -21.57
CA ALA A 23 -14.91 34.23 -20.85
C ALA A 23 -14.27 35.61 -20.75
N ALA A 24 -14.27 36.39 -21.84
CA ALA A 24 -13.75 37.76 -21.85
C ALA A 24 -14.56 38.72 -20.97
N ARG A 25 -15.86 38.46 -20.76
CA ARG A 25 -16.74 39.27 -19.89
C ARG A 25 -16.64 38.88 -18.42
N LEU A 26 -16.43 37.59 -18.12
CA LEU A 26 -16.43 37.06 -16.75
C LEU A 26 -15.03 36.97 -16.14
N HIS A 27 -13.97 36.87 -16.95
CA HIS A 27 -12.59 36.72 -16.48
C HIS A 27 -11.78 37.99 -16.73
N GLY A 28 -11.72 38.87 -15.73
CA GLY A 28 -10.78 39.98 -15.73
C GLY A 28 -9.33 39.50 -15.53
N ARG A 29 -8.36 40.25 -16.08
CA ARG A 29 -6.90 39.96 -16.00
C ARG A 29 -6.40 39.65 -14.58
N ARG A 30 -7.00 40.25 -13.56
CA ARG A 30 -6.66 40.05 -12.14
C ARG A 30 -7.21 38.74 -11.56
N SER A 31 -8.37 38.26 -12.02
CA SER A 31 -9.00 37.03 -11.52
C SER A 31 -8.39 35.77 -12.14
N MET A 32 -7.93 35.84 -13.39
CA MET A 32 -7.27 34.72 -14.07
C MET A 32 -5.91 34.39 -13.43
N LEU A 33 -5.10 35.40 -13.12
CA LEU A 33 -3.79 35.22 -12.48
C LEU A 33 -3.93 34.64 -11.06
N THR A 34 -4.92 35.07 -10.29
CA THR A 34 -5.17 34.52 -8.95
C THR A 34 -5.61 33.06 -9.02
N LYS A 35 -6.47 32.67 -9.97
CA LYS A 35 -6.93 31.27 -10.12
C LYS A 35 -5.83 30.34 -10.62
N LEU A 36 -5.03 30.77 -11.61
CA LEU A 36 -3.87 30.00 -12.07
C LEU A 36 -2.80 29.87 -10.98
N GLY A 37 -2.54 30.93 -10.21
CA GLY A 37 -1.63 30.91 -9.07
C GLY A 37 -2.10 29.96 -7.96
N ALA A 38 -3.39 29.94 -7.65
CA ALA A 38 -3.95 29.04 -6.63
C ALA A 38 -3.80 27.56 -7.02
N VAL A 39 -4.01 27.20 -8.29
CA VAL A 39 -3.81 25.83 -8.78
C VAL A 39 -2.34 25.42 -8.72
N LEU A 40 -1.42 26.30 -9.15
CA LEU A 40 0.02 26.02 -9.13
C LEU A 40 0.58 25.88 -7.70
N VAL A 41 0.14 26.70 -6.76
CA VAL A 41 0.57 26.55 -5.35
C VAL A 41 -0.06 25.30 -4.75
N GLY A 42 -1.34 25.02 -5.03
CA GLY A 42 -2.04 23.85 -4.50
C GLY A 42 -1.40 22.50 -4.87
N THR A 43 -0.82 22.36 -6.07
CA THR A 43 -0.15 21.12 -6.49
C THR A 43 1.22 20.92 -5.82
N VAL A 44 1.90 22.01 -5.42
CA VAL A 44 3.23 21.94 -4.79
C VAL A 44 3.16 21.62 -3.29
N VAL A 45 2.07 21.95 -2.60
CA VAL A 45 1.91 21.64 -1.16
C VAL A 45 1.20 20.31 -0.90
N ALA A 46 0.53 19.74 -1.90
CA ALA A 46 -0.11 18.42 -1.78
C ALA A 46 0.83 17.30 -1.26
N PRO A 47 2.11 17.20 -1.67
CA PRO A 47 3.02 16.17 -1.13
C PRO A 47 3.65 16.53 0.22
N VAL A 48 3.44 17.75 0.74
CA VAL A 48 4.01 18.24 2.01
C VAL A 48 2.97 18.24 3.13
N LEU A 49 1.69 18.02 2.82
CA LEU A 49 0.71 17.70 3.84
C LEU A 49 1.11 16.35 4.47
N PRO A 50 1.11 16.24 5.81
CA PRO A 50 1.38 14.97 6.46
C PRO A 50 0.39 13.94 5.93
N PHE A 51 0.90 12.94 5.21
CA PHE A 51 0.11 11.78 4.81
C PHE A 51 -0.61 11.25 6.05
N ASN A 52 -1.94 11.33 6.03
CA ASN A 52 -2.75 10.80 7.10
C ASN A 52 -2.69 9.27 7.03
N ARG A 53 -1.87 8.65 7.89
CA ARG A 53 -1.77 7.18 8.02
C ARG A 53 -3.04 6.55 8.62
N SER A 54 -4.07 7.34 8.93
CA SER A 54 -5.35 6.86 9.45
C SER A 54 -6.26 6.20 8.40
N TYR A 55 -5.82 6.06 7.13
CA TYR A 55 -6.46 5.11 6.19
C TYR A 55 -5.93 3.67 6.35
N SER A 56 -5.41 3.35 7.53
CA SER A 56 -5.47 2.01 8.11
C SER A 56 -6.48 2.04 9.26
N SER A 57 -7.75 2.35 8.96
CA SER A 57 -8.79 1.63 9.67
C SER A 57 -8.66 0.20 9.18
N ALA A 58 -7.88 -0.58 9.93
CA ALA A 58 -7.90 -2.01 9.85
C ALA A 58 -9.36 -2.43 9.76
N GLN A 59 -9.80 -2.84 8.57
CA GLN A 59 -10.73 -3.94 8.51
C GLN A 59 -9.95 -5.09 9.15
N ALA A 60 -10.07 -5.17 10.47
CA ALA A 60 -10.30 -6.43 11.14
C ALA A 60 -11.55 -7.01 10.47
N ALA A 61 -11.39 -7.51 9.24
CA ALA A 61 -12.33 -8.42 8.66
C ALA A 61 -12.20 -9.67 9.52
N GLU A 62 -13.14 -9.75 10.44
CA GLU A 62 -13.46 -10.89 11.25
C GLU A 62 -13.41 -12.16 10.38
N ALA A 63 -12.78 -13.19 10.96
CA ALA A 63 -12.84 -14.60 10.58
C ALA A 63 -14.01 -14.95 9.63
N GLY A 64 -13.74 -15.00 8.34
CA GLY A 64 -14.66 -15.49 7.33
C GLY A 64 -13.88 -16.30 6.30
N ALA A 65 -14.05 -17.62 6.31
CA ALA A 65 -13.45 -18.59 5.36
C ALA A 65 -11.92 -18.55 5.17
N ASP A 66 -11.21 -17.65 5.86
CA ASP A 66 -9.82 -17.24 5.61
C ASP A 66 -8.76 -18.24 6.13
N GLY A 67 -9.18 -19.31 6.81
CA GLY A 67 -8.28 -20.26 7.49
C GLY A 67 -7.89 -19.82 8.91
N ASP A 68 -7.10 -20.63 9.60
CA ASP A 68 -6.60 -20.31 10.95
C ASP A 68 -5.35 -19.43 10.85
N VAL A 69 -5.44 -18.17 11.30
CA VAL A 69 -4.34 -17.20 11.31
C VAL A 69 -3.16 -17.61 12.20
N ASN A 70 -3.29 -18.66 13.01
CA ASN A 70 -2.21 -19.26 13.80
C ASN A 70 -1.52 -20.44 13.11
N ALA A 71 -2.05 -20.89 11.97
CA ALA A 71 -1.50 -21.99 11.19
C ALA A 71 -0.65 -21.44 10.03
N CYS A 72 0.42 -22.18 9.69
CA CYS A 72 1.37 -21.75 8.65
C CYS A 72 0.82 -21.83 7.23
N ASP A 73 -0.30 -22.53 7.01
CA ASP A 73 -1.00 -22.62 5.73
C ASP A 73 -1.96 -21.45 5.48
N TYR A 74 -2.08 -20.51 6.42
CA TYR A 74 -2.79 -19.27 6.20
C TYR A 74 -2.14 -18.47 5.05
N TRP A 75 -2.96 -18.04 4.10
CA TRP A 75 -2.50 -17.60 2.78
C TRP A 75 -1.52 -16.42 2.80
N ARG A 76 -1.59 -15.53 3.79
CA ARG A 76 -0.64 -14.40 3.90
C ARG A 76 0.76 -14.84 4.32
N TYR A 77 0.96 -16.07 4.76
CA TYR A 77 2.26 -16.59 5.21
C TYR A 77 3.04 -17.30 4.10
N CYS A 78 2.62 -17.14 2.83
CA CYS A 78 3.18 -17.84 1.67
C CYS A 78 4.72 -17.74 1.53
N ALA A 79 5.31 -16.62 1.98
CA ALA A 79 6.75 -16.39 1.97
C ALA A 79 7.29 -15.96 3.35
N LEU A 80 6.60 -16.32 4.44
CA LEU A 80 7.04 -16.01 5.81
C LEU A 80 8.14 -16.99 6.25
N ASP A 81 9.23 -16.46 6.78
CA ASP A 81 10.25 -17.23 7.50
C ASP A 81 10.30 -16.72 8.96
N GLY A 82 10.20 -17.65 9.90
CA GLY A 82 10.31 -17.41 11.33
C GLY A 82 9.02 -17.64 12.13
N ASN A 83 8.94 -17.03 13.30
CA ASN A 83 7.84 -17.21 14.25
C ASN A 83 6.70 -16.24 14.00
N LEU A 84 5.45 -16.69 14.06
CA LEU A 84 4.29 -15.81 13.93
C LEU A 84 4.17 -14.85 15.13
N CYS A 85 4.05 -13.55 14.88
CA CYS A 85 3.82 -12.59 15.97
C CYS A 85 2.47 -12.77 16.68
N ASN A 86 1.47 -13.32 15.98
CA ASN A 86 0.17 -13.69 16.53
C ASN A 86 0.31 -14.67 17.73
N SER A 87 1.23 -15.63 17.66
CA SER A 87 1.45 -16.62 18.73
C SER A 87 2.48 -16.18 19.79
N SER A 88 2.92 -14.91 19.76
CA SER A 88 3.92 -14.36 20.69
C SER A 88 3.48 -13.03 21.35
N GLY A 89 2.18 -12.79 21.43
CA GLY A 89 1.60 -11.62 22.11
C GLY A 89 1.48 -10.38 21.23
N GLY A 90 1.68 -10.52 19.92
CA GLY A 90 1.34 -9.53 18.90
C GLY A 90 0.03 -9.90 18.19
N SER A 91 -0.13 -9.41 16.97
CA SER A 91 -1.17 -9.84 16.04
C SER A 91 -0.55 -10.18 14.69
N MET A 92 -1.36 -10.56 13.71
CA MET A 92 -0.89 -10.77 12.34
C MET A 92 -0.19 -9.53 11.74
N SER A 93 -0.56 -8.32 12.15
CA SER A 93 -0.06 -7.06 11.56
C SER A 93 0.48 -6.06 12.58
N SER A 94 0.71 -6.47 13.83
CA SER A 94 1.24 -5.59 14.88
C SER A 94 2.19 -6.34 15.81
N CYS A 95 3.32 -5.69 16.13
CA CYS A 95 4.32 -6.28 16.99
C CYS A 95 3.85 -6.44 18.43
N PRO A 96 4.35 -7.47 19.15
CA PRO A 96 4.15 -7.62 20.58
C PRO A 96 4.64 -6.40 21.38
N PRO A 97 4.07 -6.10 22.55
CA PRO A 97 4.58 -5.04 23.42
C PRO A 97 6.07 -5.21 23.75
N GLY A 98 6.81 -4.09 23.63
CA GLY A 98 8.23 -4.01 23.93
C GLY A 98 9.16 -4.51 22.83
N SER A 99 8.64 -4.89 21.65
CA SER A 99 9.45 -5.04 20.43
C SER A 99 9.14 -3.91 19.45
N ASP A 100 10.10 -3.66 18.56
CA ASP A 100 10.00 -2.62 17.54
C ASP A 100 9.88 -3.25 16.15
N ALA A 101 8.93 -2.80 15.33
CA ALA A 101 8.87 -3.23 13.94
C ALA A 101 10.17 -2.89 13.19
N SER A 102 10.58 -3.79 12.31
CA SER A 102 11.75 -3.65 11.45
C SER A 102 11.62 -2.40 10.56
N LYS A 103 12.73 -1.70 10.32
CA LYS A 103 12.77 -0.55 9.40
C LYS A 103 12.75 -0.95 7.93
N VAL A 104 13.06 -2.21 7.65
CA VAL A 104 13.14 -2.82 6.33
C VAL A 104 12.42 -4.17 6.37
N ALA A 105 11.92 -4.63 5.23
CA ALA A 105 11.15 -5.85 5.10
C ALA A 105 11.39 -6.49 3.73
N TRP A 106 11.13 -7.78 3.63
CA TRP A 106 10.89 -8.45 2.36
C TRP A 106 9.39 -8.48 2.07
N VAL A 107 9.06 -8.73 0.82
CA VAL A 107 7.68 -8.83 0.38
C VAL A 107 7.44 -10.18 -0.28
N GLY A 108 6.25 -10.72 -0.06
CA GLY A 108 5.72 -11.87 -0.80
C GLY A 108 4.52 -11.44 -1.61
N THR A 109 4.34 -12.07 -2.77
CA THR A 109 3.08 -12.01 -3.51
C THR A 109 2.32 -13.29 -3.18
N CYS A 110 1.25 -13.19 -2.41
CA CYS A 110 0.48 -14.33 -1.93
C CYS A 110 -0.92 -14.36 -2.57
N HIS A 111 -1.36 -15.55 -2.96
CA HIS A 111 -2.69 -15.76 -3.53
C HIS A 111 -3.75 -15.83 -2.42
N ASN A 112 -4.79 -15.00 -2.50
CA ASN A 112 -5.93 -15.07 -1.59
C ASN A 112 -7.02 -15.99 -2.18
N PRO A 113 -7.30 -17.14 -1.56
CA PRO A 113 -8.28 -18.09 -2.08
C PRO A 113 -9.74 -17.59 -2.03
N ASN A 114 -10.03 -16.55 -1.24
CA ASN A 114 -11.40 -16.06 -1.07
C ASN A 114 -11.87 -15.19 -2.24
N ASP A 115 -10.96 -14.44 -2.86
CA ASP A 115 -11.28 -13.54 -3.99
C ASP A 115 -10.47 -13.86 -5.25
N GLY A 116 -9.56 -14.84 -5.21
CA GLY A 116 -8.76 -15.29 -6.33
C GLY A 116 -7.71 -14.28 -6.78
N LYS A 117 -7.36 -13.30 -5.95
CA LYS A 117 -6.38 -12.26 -6.29
C LYS A 117 -5.06 -12.49 -5.59
N ASP A 118 -4.00 -12.04 -6.24
CA ASP A 118 -2.67 -11.97 -5.64
C ASP A 118 -2.50 -10.64 -4.89
N TYR A 119 -1.97 -10.70 -3.68
CA TYR A 119 -1.71 -9.54 -2.84
C TYR A 119 -0.24 -9.45 -2.47
N LEU A 120 0.25 -8.21 -2.37
CA LEU A 120 1.56 -7.93 -1.82
C LEU A 120 1.48 -7.89 -0.29
N VAL A 121 2.21 -8.78 0.35
CA VAL A 121 2.35 -8.90 1.81
C VAL A 121 3.75 -8.45 2.19
N SER A 122 3.87 -7.47 3.07
CA SER A 122 5.13 -7.06 3.69
C SER A 122 5.36 -7.89 4.95
N TYR A 123 6.50 -8.55 5.02
CA TYR A 123 6.93 -9.28 6.20
C TYR A 123 7.91 -8.42 6.99
N ASN A 124 7.42 -7.87 8.09
CA ASN A 124 8.24 -7.08 8.99
C ASN A 124 8.58 -7.92 10.22
N ASP A 125 9.86 -7.99 10.54
CA ASP A 125 10.27 -8.57 11.81
C ASP A 125 9.89 -7.62 12.95
N CYS A 126 9.57 -8.20 14.09
CA CYS A 126 9.52 -7.51 15.36
C CYS A 126 10.84 -7.75 16.08
N CYS A 127 11.48 -6.66 16.45
CA CYS A 127 12.89 -6.62 16.81
C CYS A 127 13.09 -6.21 18.27
N GLY A 128 14.26 -6.53 18.79
CA GLY A 128 14.74 -6.06 20.09
C GLY A 128 14.30 -6.87 21.30
N LYS A 129 13.70 -8.04 21.06
CA LYS A 129 13.44 -9.08 22.07
C LYS A 129 14.07 -10.39 21.61
N VAL A 130 14.22 -11.32 22.55
CA VAL A 130 14.67 -12.69 22.26
C VAL A 130 13.56 -13.44 21.54
N GLU A 131 13.93 -14.31 20.61
CA GLU A 131 13.00 -15.22 19.94
C GLU A 131 12.16 -16.02 20.95
N MET A 132 10.87 -16.21 20.64
CA MET A 132 9.94 -16.92 21.50
C MET A 132 9.79 -18.38 21.06
N ASN A 133 10.49 -19.29 21.73
CA ASN A 133 10.51 -20.73 21.39
C ASN A 133 9.14 -21.43 21.41
N SER A 134 8.13 -20.86 22.07
CA SER A 134 6.77 -21.41 22.10
C SER A 134 5.87 -20.89 20.99
N ALA A 135 6.34 -19.92 20.19
CA ALA A 135 5.59 -19.39 19.07
C ALA A 135 5.58 -20.39 17.91
N THR A 136 4.54 -20.33 17.08
CA THR A 136 4.45 -21.14 15.86
C THR A 136 5.50 -20.67 14.87
N PHE A 137 6.44 -21.56 14.53
CA PHE A 137 7.42 -21.33 13.46
C PHE A 137 6.84 -21.74 12.11
N CYS A 138 7.01 -20.89 11.11
CA CYS A 138 6.57 -21.12 9.74
C CYS A 138 7.70 -20.83 8.75
N PHE A 139 7.72 -21.58 7.64
CA PHE A 139 8.71 -21.45 6.59
C PHE A 139 8.07 -21.62 5.21
N GLY A 140 7.62 -20.50 4.65
CA GLY A 140 7.07 -20.39 3.30
C GLY A 140 8.07 -19.74 2.36
N ASN A 141 8.14 -20.23 1.12
CA ASN A 141 9.08 -19.76 0.08
C ASN A 141 8.40 -19.50 -1.26
N GLU A 142 7.11 -19.20 -1.25
CA GLU A 142 6.38 -18.92 -2.49
C GLU A 142 6.92 -17.65 -3.15
N ARG A 143 7.43 -17.78 -4.38
CA ARG A 143 8.07 -16.69 -5.15
C ARG A 143 9.30 -16.04 -4.46
N GLU A 144 9.86 -16.65 -3.41
CA GLU A 144 11.12 -16.24 -2.77
C GLU A 144 12.28 -16.20 -3.78
N ARG A 145 13.25 -15.30 -3.59
CA ARG A 145 14.46 -15.25 -4.42
C ARG A 145 15.72 -15.11 -3.56
N PRO A 146 16.86 -15.68 -3.98
CA PRO A 146 18.11 -15.54 -3.24
C PRO A 146 18.53 -14.08 -3.06
N GLY A 147 19.44 -13.82 -2.11
CA GLY A 147 19.85 -12.46 -1.69
C GLY A 147 20.31 -11.49 -2.78
N TYR A 148 20.65 -11.91 -4.00
CA TYR A 148 20.84 -10.94 -5.09
C TYR A 148 19.53 -10.23 -5.53
N ARG A 149 18.37 -10.69 -5.04
CA ARG A 149 17.05 -10.05 -5.11
C ARG A 149 16.50 -9.78 -3.70
N MET A 150 17.26 -9.02 -2.91
CA MET A 150 16.99 -8.77 -1.48
C MET A 150 15.52 -8.53 -1.11
N GLY A 151 14.74 -7.75 -1.88
CA GLY A 151 13.34 -7.47 -1.54
C GLY A 151 12.42 -8.69 -1.48
N LEU A 152 12.86 -9.86 -1.96
CA LEU A 152 12.11 -11.12 -2.00
C LEU A 152 12.83 -12.25 -1.23
N HIS A 153 13.90 -11.92 -0.49
CA HIS A 153 14.74 -12.89 0.20
C HIS A 153 14.40 -12.95 1.68
N ASN A 154 14.01 -14.13 2.18
CA ASN A 154 13.53 -14.30 3.56
C ASN A 154 14.58 -14.93 4.51
N ASP A 155 15.64 -15.57 4.01
CA ASP A 155 16.69 -16.21 4.85
C ASP A 155 17.68 -15.22 5.52
N ILE A 156 17.23 -14.00 5.86
CA ILE A 156 18.04 -13.02 6.59
C ILE A 156 17.26 -12.38 7.73
N ASN A 157 17.98 -11.88 8.72
CA ASN A 157 17.40 -11.09 9.79
C ASN A 157 17.08 -9.67 9.31
N TRP A 158 15.80 -9.36 9.10
CA TRP A 158 15.34 -8.05 8.64
C TRP A 158 15.30 -6.98 9.74
N CYS A 159 15.63 -7.33 10.98
CA CYS A 159 16.01 -6.37 12.02
C CYS A 159 17.39 -5.74 11.79
N MET A 160 18.10 -6.07 10.71
CA MET A 160 19.45 -5.56 10.40
C MET A 160 19.58 -4.03 10.40
N ALA A 161 18.49 -3.31 10.12
CA ALA A 161 18.46 -1.84 10.11
C ALA A 161 17.91 -1.21 11.41
N ASN A 162 17.54 -2.01 12.41
CA ASN A 162 17.06 -1.52 13.70
C ASN A 162 18.23 -1.28 14.66
N THR A 163 18.04 -0.38 15.64
CA THR A 163 19.01 -0.15 16.71
C THR A 163 19.30 -1.43 17.49
N ASN A 164 18.24 -2.20 17.79
CA ASN A 164 18.37 -3.53 18.36
C ASN A 164 18.01 -4.57 17.30
N LYS A 165 18.97 -5.48 17.03
CA LYS A 165 18.93 -6.44 15.92
C LYS A 165 18.39 -7.83 16.32
N GLY A 166 18.03 -8.02 17.59
CA GLY A 166 17.46 -9.29 18.05
C GLY A 166 16.15 -9.58 17.35
N TYR A 167 16.07 -10.71 16.65
CA TYR A 167 14.85 -11.20 16.02
C TYR A 167 13.91 -11.79 17.09
N HIS A 168 12.61 -11.48 17.03
CA HIS A 168 11.60 -12.02 17.93
C HIS A 168 10.54 -12.87 17.23
N CYS A 169 9.88 -12.28 16.22
CA CYS A 169 8.79 -12.86 15.44
C CYS A 169 8.58 -12.03 14.17
N THR A 170 7.75 -12.49 13.24
CA THR A 170 7.42 -11.85 11.96
C THR A 170 5.92 -11.53 11.89
N VAL A 171 5.57 -10.32 11.46
CA VAL A 171 4.18 -9.93 11.10
C VAL A 171 3.97 -10.00 9.58
N ALA A 172 2.74 -10.27 9.15
CA ALA A 172 2.33 -10.29 7.74
C ALA A 172 1.35 -9.13 7.45
N VAL A 173 1.90 -8.00 7.01
CA VAL A 173 1.14 -6.77 6.74
C VAL A 173 0.67 -6.75 5.30
N LEU A 174 -0.64 -6.65 5.09
CA LEU A 174 -1.21 -6.51 3.75
C LEU A 174 -0.94 -5.10 3.20
N VAL A 175 -0.24 -4.98 2.08
CA VAL A 175 0.09 -3.69 1.45
C VAL A 175 -0.96 -3.31 0.41
N GLY A 176 -1.37 -4.25 -0.42
CA GLY A 176 -2.33 -4.02 -1.50
C GLY A 176 -2.43 -5.19 -2.47
N VAL A 177 -3.28 -5.04 -3.49
CA VAL A 177 -3.37 -5.99 -4.60
C VAL A 177 -2.07 -5.92 -5.41
N ALA A 178 -1.53 -7.07 -5.82
CA ALA A 178 -0.42 -7.11 -6.75
C ALA A 178 -0.97 -6.89 -8.16
N ASP A 179 -0.74 -5.72 -8.74
CA ASP A 179 -1.01 -5.48 -10.16
C ASP A 179 0.14 -6.08 -11.01
N GLU A 180 -0.20 -6.61 -12.19
CA GLU A 180 0.78 -7.01 -13.22
C GLU A 180 1.54 -5.81 -13.81
#